data_AF-A0A922SDB5-F1
#
_entry.id   AF-A0A922SDB5-F1
#
_cell.length_a   1.000
_cell.length_b   1.000
_cell.length_c   1.000
_cell.angle_alpha   90.00
_cell.angle_beta   90.00
_cell.angle_gamma   90.00
#
_symmetry.space_group_name_H-M   'P 1'
#
loop_
_entity.id
_entity.type
_entity.pdbx_description
1 polymer ?
#
loop_
_entity_poly.entity_id
_entity_poly.type
_entity_poly.pdbx_seq_one_letter_code
_entity_poly.pdbx_strand_id
1 'polypeptide(L)'
;MKKSLDKVMGKWNDMQSKSQLFVDRLKFVEIVVNSMEENHQTISEFEIKLAQFNDLPNDVELLKDMHEDLLRMQVAVSKQQIQIDQMNDDAENCRRLVETSRAGLPHSSLPRSGKHIDLERLDKEVSQLNNRWNNVCSQLAERLRSCEAAYQLLRNYNAGLEKEAEWIDDAYSKLQAQPPIEVRPKEHFEPTRVRENNKPDDFP
;
A
#
# COMPACT_ATOMS: atom_id res chain seq x y z
N MET A 1 -42.42 49.84 34.09
CA MET A 1 -41.55 48.94 34.88
C MET A 1 -41.61 47.48 34.41
N LYS A 2 -42.80 46.88 34.23
CA LYS A 2 -42.93 45.48 33.73
C LYS A 2 -42.35 45.27 32.31
N LYS A 3 -42.75 46.10 31.33
CA LYS A 3 -42.23 46.03 29.93
C LYS A 3 -40.72 46.16 29.79
N SER A 4 -40.07 46.98 30.64
CA SER A 4 -38.62 47.15 30.62
C SER A 4 -37.90 45.94 31.21
N LEU A 5 -38.46 45.34 32.27
CA LEU A 5 -37.96 44.10 32.84
C LEU A 5 -38.08 42.95 31.84
N ASP A 6 -39.24 42.80 31.17
CA ASP A 6 -39.46 41.78 30.14
C ASP A 6 -38.44 41.88 28.99
N LYS A 7 -38.12 43.12 28.57
CA LYS A 7 -37.11 43.37 27.54
C LYS A 7 -35.70 43.00 27.99
N VAL A 8 -35.34 43.27 29.25
CA VAL A 8 -34.05 42.89 29.82
C VAL A 8 -33.95 41.38 29.96
N MET A 9 -34.99 40.71 30.45
CA MET A 9 -35.04 39.25 30.55
C MET A 9 -34.90 38.58 29.17
N GLY A 10 -35.55 39.11 28.13
CA GLY A 10 -35.40 38.61 26.75
C GLY A 10 -33.97 38.72 26.23
N LYS A 11 -33.30 39.86 26.47
CA LYS A 11 -31.88 40.04 26.09
C LYS A 11 -30.95 39.13 26.88
N TRP A 12 -31.21 38.94 28.17
CA TRP A 12 -30.45 38.03 29.02
C TRP A 12 -30.53 36.59 28.50
N ASN A 13 -31.73 36.11 28.18
CA ASN A 13 -31.92 34.77 27.63
C ASN A 13 -31.23 34.59 26.27
N ASP A 14 -31.30 35.59 25.39
CA ASP A 14 -30.58 35.57 24.10
C ASP A 14 -29.06 35.51 24.29
N MET A 15 -28.52 36.33 25.20
CA MET A 15 -27.09 36.32 25.55
C MET A 15 -26.66 34.98 26.14
N GLN A 16 -27.46 34.42 27.05
CA GLN A 16 -27.19 33.12 27.67
C GLN A 16 -27.18 31.99 26.63
N SER A 17 -28.18 31.94 25.74
CA SER A 17 -28.23 30.94 24.67
C SER A 17 -27.04 31.04 23.72
N LYS A 18 -26.63 32.25 23.34
CA LYS A 18 -25.43 32.47 22.52
C LYS A 18 -24.17 32.01 23.23
N SER A 19 -24.01 32.35 24.51
CA SER A 19 -22.88 31.90 25.33
C SER A 19 -22.78 30.38 25.36
N GLN A 20 -23.92 29.68 25.51
CA GLN A 20 -23.94 28.22 25.52
C GLN A 20 -23.49 27.63 24.17
N LEU A 21 -23.98 28.18 23.05
CA LEU A 21 -23.56 27.75 21.71
C LEU A 21 -22.06 27.95 21.47
N PHE A 22 -21.46 29.04 21.99
CA PHE A 22 -20.02 29.25 21.91
C PHE A 22 -19.22 28.23 22.71
N VAL A 23 -19.68 27.89 23.92
CA VAL A 23 -19.05 26.85 24.76
C VAL A 23 -19.10 25.50 24.06
N ASP A 24 -20.25 25.12 23.51
CA ASP A 24 -20.40 23.85 22.81
C ASP A 24 -19.56 23.80 21.53
N ARG A 25 -19.48 24.92 20.80
CA ARG A 25 -18.55 25.06 19.66
C ARG A 25 -17.10 24.81 20.06
N LEU A 26 -16.62 25.42 21.15
CA LEU A 26 -15.23 25.25 21.59
C LEU A 26 -14.92 23.79 21.94
N LYS A 27 -15.83 23.09 22.63
CA LYS A 27 -15.68 21.67 22.95
C LYS A 27 -15.58 20.80 21.69
N PHE A 28 -16.45 21.04 20.69
CA PHE A 28 -16.39 20.28 19.45
C PHE A 28 -15.16 20.58 18.60
N VAL A 29 -14.69 21.83 18.62
CA VAL A 29 -13.41 22.19 17.97
C VAL A 29 -12.24 21.44 18.64
N GLU A 30 -12.24 21.33 19.97
CA GLU A 30 -11.24 20.54 20.69
C GLU A 30 -11.29 19.05 20.31
N ILE A 31 -12.49 18.47 20.24
CA ILE A 31 -12.69 17.07 19.82
C ILE A 31 -12.10 16.82 18.43
N VAL A 32 -12.46 17.63 17.43
CA VAL A 32 -11.99 17.41 16.05
C VAL A 32 -10.49 17.62 15.93
N VAL A 33 -9.91 18.60 16.64
CA VAL A 33 -8.45 18.83 16.62
C VAL A 33 -7.70 17.65 17.22
N ASN A 34 -8.17 17.11 18.33
CA ASN A 34 -7.55 15.93 18.95
C ASN A 34 -7.66 14.69 18.04
N SER A 35 -8.85 14.46 17.46
CA SER A 35 -9.09 13.36 16.50
C SER A 35 -8.18 13.47 15.27
N MET A 36 -7.97 14.69 14.76
CA MET A 36 -7.05 14.94 13.64
C MET A 36 -5.59 14.70 14.01
N GLU A 37 -5.15 15.12 15.20
CA GLU A 37 -3.77 14.92 15.66
C GLU A 37 -3.46 13.42 15.86
N GLU A 38 -4.38 12.68 16.48
CA GLU A 38 -4.24 11.23 16.69
C GLU A 38 -4.17 10.48 15.35
N ASN A 39 -5.03 10.82 14.39
CA ASN A 39 -4.99 10.25 13.05
C ASN A 39 -3.72 10.67 12.30
N HIS A 40 -3.29 11.92 12.42
CA HIS A 40 -2.03 12.40 11.82
C HIS A 40 -0.82 11.57 12.29
N GLN A 41 -0.72 11.36 13.61
CA GLN A 41 0.35 10.55 14.20
C GLN A 41 0.29 9.10 13.69
N THR A 42 -0.89 8.50 13.72
CA THR A 42 -1.08 7.10 13.29
C THR A 42 -0.77 6.91 11.81
N ILE A 43 -1.21 7.83 10.94
CA ILE A 43 -0.89 7.83 9.51
C ILE A 43 0.63 7.91 9.31
N SER A 44 1.31 8.78 10.05
CA SER A 44 2.76 8.94 9.96
C SER A 44 3.51 7.65 10.36
N GLU A 45 3.03 6.94 11.38
CA GLU A 45 3.59 5.63 11.76
C GLU A 45 3.42 4.57 10.67
N PHE A 46 2.27 4.53 10.01
CA PHE A 46 2.06 3.65 8.87
C PHE A 46 2.93 4.02 7.67
N GLU A 47 3.07 5.31 7.35
CA GLU A 47 3.95 5.78 6.28
C GLU A 47 5.42 5.39 6.54
N ILE A 48 5.90 5.53 7.78
CA ILE A 48 7.26 5.13 8.18
C ILE A 48 7.44 3.62 8.05
N LYS A 49 6.50 2.82 8.56
CA LYS A 49 6.54 1.36 8.42
C LYS A 49 6.53 0.95 6.96
N LEU A 50 5.71 1.59 6.14
CA LEU A 50 5.75 1.37 4.70
C LEU A 50 7.14 1.74 4.14
N ALA A 51 7.72 2.87 4.45
CA ALA A 51 9.04 3.22 3.91
C ALA A 51 10.14 2.15 4.16
N GLN A 52 10.01 1.33 5.22
CA GLN A 52 10.92 0.22 5.51
C GLN A 52 10.81 -0.96 4.53
N PHE A 53 9.67 -1.15 3.87
CA PHE A 53 9.43 -2.23 2.89
C PHE A 53 9.58 -1.76 1.44
N ASN A 54 10.49 -0.82 1.16
CA ASN A 54 10.68 -0.29 -0.20
C ASN A 54 11.37 -1.29 -1.15
N ASP A 55 12.27 -2.12 -0.64
CA ASP A 55 13.00 -3.10 -1.43
C ASP A 55 12.47 -4.52 -1.16
N LEU A 56 12.24 -5.27 -2.23
CA LEU A 56 11.80 -6.66 -2.12
C LEU A 56 13.00 -7.59 -1.81
N PRO A 57 12.94 -8.43 -0.77
CA PRO A 57 13.95 -9.43 -0.52
C PRO A 57 14.02 -10.46 -1.66
N ASN A 58 15.23 -10.93 -1.97
CA ASN A 58 15.48 -12.02 -2.92
C ASN A 58 15.55 -13.40 -2.27
N ASP A 59 15.40 -13.47 -0.95
CA ASP A 59 15.36 -14.70 -0.16
C ASP A 59 13.91 -15.09 0.17
N VAL A 60 13.60 -16.40 0.07
CA VAL A 60 12.24 -16.92 0.27
C VAL A 60 11.75 -16.70 1.70
N GLU A 61 12.60 -16.91 2.70
CA GLU A 61 12.22 -16.79 4.12
C GLU A 61 12.00 -15.33 4.47
N LEU A 62 12.91 -14.43 4.06
CA LEU A 62 12.74 -13.00 4.26
C LEU A 62 11.50 -12.44 3.55
N LEU A 63 11.18 -12.95 2.36
CA LEU A 63 9.96 -12.55 1.63
C LEU A 63 8.69 -13.00 2.35
N LYS A 64 8.70 -14.19 2.98
CA LYS A 64 7.58 -14.68 3.81
C LYS A 64 7.40 -13.82 5.05
N ASP A 65 8.49 -13.53 5.78
CA ASP A 65 8.45 -12.69 6.98
C ASP A 65 7.89 -11.31 6.66
N MET A 66 8.36 -10.70 5.56
CA MET A 66 7.84 -9.41 5.08
C MET A 66 6.35 -9.49 4.72
N HIS A 67 5.91 -10.57 4.08
CA HIS A 67 4.50 -10.77 3.74
C HIS A 67 3.63 -10.87 5.01
N GLU A 68 4.08 -11.60 6.02
CA GLU A 68 3.38 -11.69 7.31
C GLU A 68 3.28 -10.33 8.01
N ASP A 69 4.35 -9.53 7.99
CA ASP A 69 4.33 -8.17 8.52
C ASP A 69 3.35 -7.26 7.78
N LEU A 70 3.30 -7.34 6.45
CA LEU A 70 2.34 -6.60 5.64
C LEU A 70 0.89 -7.04 5.94
N LEU A 71 0.64 -8.34 6.19
CA LEU A 71 -0.68 -8.84 6.60
C LEU A 71 -1.09 -8.32 8.00
N ARG A 72 -0.15 -8.31 8.96
CA ARG A 72 -0.38 -7.71 10.29
C ARG A 72 -0.73 -6.23 10.16
N MET A 73 0.00 -5.52 9.30
CA MET A 73 -0.27 -4.11 8.99
C MET A 73 -1.64 -3.90 8.33
N GLN A 74 -2.05 -4.78 7.41
CA GLN A 74 -3.37 -4.73 6.78
C GLN A 74 -4.51 -4.82 7.79
N VAL A 75 -4.37 -5.70 8.80
CA VAL A 75 -5.35 -5.79 9.89
C VAL A 75 -5.39 -4.50 10.72
N ALA A 76 -4.24 -3.91 11.01
CA ALA A 76 -4.16 -2.64 11.74
C ALA A 76 -4.79 -1.49 10.95
N VAL A 77 -4.53 -1.41 9.64
CA VAL A 77 -5.11 -0.41 8.73
C VAL A 77 -6.64 -0.53 8.69
N SER A 78 -7.16 -1.75 8.57
CA SER A 78 -8.61 -1.99 8.59
C SER A 78 -9.28 -1.56 9.90
N LYS A 79 -8.58 -1.68 11.04
CA LYS A 79 -9.09 -1.19 12.34
C LYS A 79 -9.03 0.33 12.44
N GLN A 80 -7.97 0.96 11.93
CA GLN A 80 -7.81 2.41 11.97
C GLN A 80 -8.82 3.14 11.08
N GLN A 81 -9.37 2.48 10.04
CA GLN A 81 -10.43 3.06 9.19
C GLN A 81 -11.58 3.65 10.02
N ILE A 82 -11.98 3.00 11.12
CA ILE A 82 -13.05 3.48 12.01
C ILE A 82 -12.72 4.86 12.59
N GLN A 83 -11.45 5.11 12.94
CA GLN A 83 -11.00 6.39 13.50
C GLN A 83 -10.92 7.49 12.43
N ILE A 84 -10.59 7.13 11.19
CA ILE A 84 -10.60 8.05 10.05
C ILE A 84 -12.04 8.46 9.73
N ASP A 85 -12.97 7.50 9.74
CA ASP A 85 -14.40 7.77 9.53
C ASP A 85 -14.95 8.67 10.65
N GLN A 86 -14.61 8.37 11.91
CA GLN A 86 -14.99 9.21 13.05
C GLN A 86 -14.45 10.65 12.94
N MET A 87 -13.20 10.84 12.52
CA MET A 87 -12.63 12.17 12.28
C MET A 87 -13.42 12.94 11.21
N ASN A 88 -13.85 12.27 10.13
CA ASN A 88 -14.65 12.87 9.08
C ASN A 88 -16.03 13.30 9.62
N ASP A 89 -16.68 12.45 10.43
CA ASP A 89 -17.95 12.77 11.10
C ASP A 89 -17.79 13.94 12.08
N ASP A 90 -16.71 13.97 12.86
CA ASP A 90 -16.41 15.06 13.80
C ASP A 90 -16.19 16.39 13.06
N ALA A 91 -15.51 16.37 11.91
CA ALA A 91 -15.30 17.54 11.08
C ALA A 91 -16.62 18.07 10.47
N GLU A 92 -17.50 17.19 9.99
CA GLU A 92 -18.83 17.59 9.50
C GLU A 92 -19.69 18.17 10.63
N ASN A 93 -19.68 17.54 11.80
CA ASN A 93 -20.39 18.04 12.98
C ASN A 93 -19.86 19.39 13.43
N CYS A 94 -18.54 19.57 13.45
CA CYS A 94 -17.90 20.84 13.76
C CYS A 94 -18.36 21.94 12.79
N ARG A 95 -18.37 21.66 11.48
CA ARG A 95 -18.89 22.60 10.47
C ARG A 95 -20.31 23.03 10.79
N ARG A 96 -21.22 22.07 10.93
CA ARG A 96 -22.65 22.33 11.18
C ARG A 96 -22.86 23.18 12.44
N LEU A 97 -22.11 22.88 13.50
CA LEU A 97 -22.21 23.62 14.77
C LEU A 97 -21.67 25.05 14.65
N VAL A 98 -20.54 25.23 13.96
CA VAL A 98 -19.93 26.54 13.71
C VAL A 98 -20.86 27.41 12.85
N GLU A 99 -21.45 26.85 11.79
CA GLU A 99 -22.41 27.54 10.93
C GLU A 99 -23.68 27.94 11.70
N THR A 100 -24.25 27.02 12.48
CA THR A 100 -25.45 27.28 13.30
C THR A 100 -25.18 28.36 14.35
N SER A 101 -24.05 28.28 15.05
CA SER A 101 -23.64 29.27 16.05
C SER A 101 -23.45 30.67 15.45
N ARG A 102 -22.92 30.74 14.22
CA ARG A 102 -22.71 32.01 13.51
C ARG A 102 -23.99 32.57 12.90
N ALA A 103 -24.90 31.74 12.40
CA ALA A 103 -26.16 32.17 11.79
C ALA A 103 -27.02 33.05 12.72
N GLY A 104 -26.97 32.79 14.04
CA GLY A 104 -27.68 33.58 15.05
C GLY A 104 -27.05 34.94 15.41
N LEU A 105 -25.90 35.30 14.82
CA LEU A 105 -25.21 36.57 15.10
C LEU A 105 -25.63 37.65 14.10
N PRO A 106 -25.93 38.88 14.54
CA PRO A 106 -26.38 39.97 13.67
C PRO A 106 -25.36 40.43 12.62
N HIS A 107 -24.11 39.98 12.74
CA HIS A 107 -23.01 40.30 11.83
C HIS A 107 -22.69 39.19 10.82
N SER A 108 -23.36 38.02 10.90
CA SER A 108 -23.10 36.87 10.03
C SER A 108 -23.49 37.09 8.57
N SER A 109 -24.40 38.03 8.30
CA SER A 109 -24.86 38.44 6.97
C SER A 109 -24.03 39.56 6.33
N LEU A 110 -23.02 40.09 7.03
CA LEU A 110 -22.18 41.15 6.49
C LEU A 110 -21.26 40.58 5.39
N PRO A 111 -21.07 41.28 4.25
CA PRO A 111 -20.13 40.86 3.19
C PRO A 111 -18.68 40.68 3.68
N ARG A 112 -18.34 41.33 4.81
CA ARG A 112 -17.04 41.24 5.50
C ARG A 112 -16.93 40.08 6.49
N SER A 113 -18.05 39.44 6.83
CA SER A 113 -18.12 38.19 7.60
C SER A 113 -17.76 36.99 6.73
N GLY A 114 -16.91 37.24 5.72
CA GLY A 114 -16.66 36.41 4.56
C GLY A 114 -16.25 34.99 4.94
N LYS A 115 -16.41 34.10 3.95
CA LYS A 115 -15.86 32.74 3.85
C LYS A 115 -15.32 32.22 5.16
N HIS A 116 -15.96 31.21 5.76
CA HIS A 116 -15.54 30.63 7.02
C HIS A 116 -14.11 30.06 6.90
N ILE A 117 -13.07 30.89 6.98
CA ILE A 117 -11.67 30.55 6.68
C ILE A 117 -11.19 29.45 7.62
N ASP A 118 -11.70 29.44 8.85
CA ASP A 118 -11.45 28.37 9.81
C ASP A 118 -12.04 27.02 9.35
N LEU A 119 -13.22 27.02 8.74
CA LEU A 119 -13.83 25.83 8.15
C LEU A 119 -13.13 25.42 6.86
N GLU A 120 -12.75 26.37 5.98
CA GLU A 120 -11.95 26.06 4.79
C GLU A 120 -10.59 25.45 5.15
N ARG A 121 -9.96 25.93 6.24
CA ARG A 121 -8.73 25.36 6.76
C ARG A 121 -8.94 23.93 7.28
N LEU A 122 -9.99 23.72 8.09
CA LEU A 122 -10.36 22.40 8.59
C LEU A 122 -10.55 21.42 7.43
N ASP A 123 -11.31 21.82 6.41
CA ASP A 123 -11.58 20.99 5.23
C ASP A 123 -10.32 20.60 4.48
N LYS A 124 -9.41 21.55 4.33
CA LYS A 124 -8.13 21.31 3.68
C LYS A 124 -7.29 20.32 4.48
N GLU A 125 -7.20 20.48 5.80
CA GLU A 125 -6.41 19.60 6.66
C GLU A 125 -7.00 18.17 6.70
N VAL A 126 -8.32 18.05 6.86
CA VAL A 126 -9.03 16.75 6.80
C VAL A 126 -8.85 16.09 5.43
N SER A 127 -8.94 16.86 4.34
CA SER A 127 -8.69 16.34 2.98
C SER A 127 -7.24 15.86 2.81
N GLN A 128 -6.27 16.58 3.36
CA GLN A 128 -4.86 16.15 3.34
C GLN A 128 -4.64 14.84 4.09
N LEU A 129 -5.23 14.69 5.30
CA LEU A 129 -5.15 13.44 6.06
C LEU A 129 -5.80 12.28 5.31
N ASN A 130 -6.99 12.48 4.73
CA ASN A 130 -7.65 11.45 3.92
C ASN A 130 -6.82 11.05 2.68
N ASN A 131 -6.18 12.01 2.01
CA ASN A 131 -5.30 11.70 0.87
C ASN A 131 -4.10 10.87 1.29
N ARG A 132 -3.45 11.23 2.41
CA ARG A 132 -2.34 10.45 2.98
C ARG A 132 -2.79 9.04 3.38
N TRP A 133 -3.94 8.93 4.04
CA TRP A 133 -4.54 7.66 4.41
C TRP A 133 -4.83 6.76 3.21
N ASN A 134 -5.46 7.30 2.16
CA ASN A 134 -5.72 6.57 0.91
C ASN A 134 -4.42 6.10 0.23
N ASN A 135 -3.36 6.91 0.31
CA ASN A 135 -2.05 6.53 -0.19
C ASN A 135 -1.44 5.37 0.61
N VAL A 136 -1.55 5.38 1.94
CA VAL A 136 -1.13 4.27 2.81
C VAL A 136 -1.86 2.98 2.41
N CYS A 137 -3.19 3.02 2.31
CA CYS A 137 -4.00 1.87 1.92
C CYS A 137 -3.60 1.33 0.52
N SER A 138 -3.42 2.23 -0.44
CA SER A 138 -3.09 1.87 -1.82
C SER A 138 -1.68 1.27 -1.94
N GLN A 139 -0.69 1.87 -1.25
CA GLN A 139 0.69 1.37 -1.23
C GLN A 139 0.78 0.01 -0.54
N LEU A 140 0.07 -0.17 0.58
CA LEU A 140 0.01 -1.46 1.26
C LEU A 140 -0.56 -2.57 0.37
N ALA A 141 -1.68 -2.29 -0.31
CA ALA A 141 -2.30 -3.23 -1.23
C ALA A 141 -1.36 -3.62 -2.39
N GLU A 142 -0.64 -2.65 -2.95
CA GLU A 142 0.29 -2.90 -4.04
C GLU A 142 1.49 -3.74 -3.61
N ARG A 143 2.00 -3.51 -2.39
CA ARG A 143 3.11 -4.30 -1.86
C ARG A 143 2.72 -5.71 -1.48
N LEU A 144 1.52 -5.91 -0.92
CA LEU A 144 0.98 -7.25 -0.71
C LEU A 144 0.90 -8.03 -2.03
N ARG A 145 0.39 -7.39 -3.08
CA ARG A 145 0.33 -7.99 -4.43
C ARG A 145 1.72 -8.30 -4.98
N SER A 146 2.68 -7.39 -4.81
CA SER A 146 4.06 -7.53 -5.27
C SER A 146 4.79 -8.67 -4.55
N CYS A 147 4.64 -8.77 -3.21
CA CYS A 147 5.14 -9.89 -2.41
C CYS A 147 4.61 -11.23 -2.91
N GLU A 148 3.30 -11.34 -3.12
CA GLU A 148 2.67 -12.57 -3.60
C GLU A 148 3.20 -12.97 -4.98
N ALA A 149 3.31 -12.01 -5.91
CA ALA A 149 3.85 -12.25 -7.24
C ALA A 149 5.30 -12.73 -7.20
N ALA A 150 6.15 -12.09 -6.38
CA ALA A 150 7.54 -12.50 -6.20
C ALA A 150 7.66 -13.89 -5.56
N TYR A 151 6.79 -14.20 -4.60
CA TYR A 151 6.76 -15.51 -3.96
C TYR A 151 6.44 -16.62 -4.95
N GLN A 152 5.43 -16.43 -5.81
CA GLN A 152 5.10 -17.39 -6.86
C GLN A 152 6.23 -17.54 -7.88
N LEU A 153 6.89 -16.44 -8.27
CA LEU A 153 8.02 -16.48 -9.19
C LEU A 153 9.19 -17.30 -8.62
N LEU A 154 9.56 -17.03 -7.37
CA LEU A 154 10.67 -17.71 -6.70
C LEU A 154 10.39 -19.20 -6.49
N ARG A 155 9.15 -19.55 -6.15
CA ARG A 155 8.70 -20.95 -6.07
C ARG A 155 8.82 -21.67 -7.42
N ASN A 156 8.38 -21.04 -8.50
CA ASN A 156 8.47 -21.61 -9.85
C ASN A 156 9.92 -21.78 -10.30
N TYR A 157 10.78 -20.80 -10.00
CA TYR A 157 12.20 -20.85 -10.31
C TYR A 157 12.90 -22.01 -9.57
N ASN A 158 12.68 -22.14 -8.26
CA ASN A 158 13.26 -23.22 -7.46
C ASN A 158 12.80 -24.61 -7.95
N ALA A 159 11.52 -24.76 -8.31
CA ALA A 159 11.02 -26.00 -8.90
C ALA A 159 11.61 -26.30 -10.29
N GLY A 160 11.96 -25.26 -11.06
CA GLY A 160 12.68 -25.40 -12.32
C GLY A 160 14.13 -25.84 -12.13
N LEU A 161 14.83 -25.22 -11.18
CA LEU A 161 16.20 -25.58 -10.80
C LEU A 161 16.30 -27.03 -10.32
N GLU A 162 15.36 -27.48 -9.48
CA GLU A 162 15.32 -28.86 -8.99
C GLU A 162 15.21 -29.86 -10.15
N LYS A 163 14.31 -29.60 -11.10
CA LYS A 163 14.17 -30.43 -12.32
C LYS A 163 15.41 -30.43 -13.21
N GLU A 164 16.06 -29.27 -13.34
CA GLU A 164 17.28 -29.15 -14.14
C GLU A 164 18.43 -29.93 -13.49
N ALA A 165 18.57 -29.86 -12.16
CA ALA A 165 19.54 -30.64 -11.41
C ALA A 165 19.30 -32.15 -11.59
N GLU A 166 18.06 -32.62 -11.43
CA GLU A 166 17.68 -34.01 -11.67
C GLU A 166 18.01 -34.47 -13.10
N TRP A 167 17.74 -33.62 -14.10
CA TRP A 167 18.05 -33.91 -15.50
C TRP A 167 19.56 -34.00 -15.75
N ILE A 168 20.35 -33.11 -15.16
CA ILE A 168 21.82 -33.13 -15.25
C ILE A 168 22.37 -34.43 -14.66
N ASP A 169 21.89 -34.83 -13.49
CA ASP A 169 22.35 -36.05 -12.81
C ASP A 169 22.01 -37.31 -13.63
N ASP A 170 20.81 -37.38 -14.21
CA ASP A 170 20.40 -38.46 -15.10
C ASP A 170 21.23 -38.48 -16.41
N ALA A 171 21.46 -37.32 -17.02
CA ALA A 171 22.27 -37.19 -18.23
C ALA A 171 23.74 -37.59 -17.97
N TYR A 172 24.30 -37.18 -16.84
CA TYR A 172 25.66 -37.50 -16.43
C TYR A 172 25.81 -39.00 -16.15
N SER A 173 24.84 -39.61 -15.46
CA SER A 173 24.78 -41.04 -15.21
C SER A 173 24.72 -41.85 -16.52
N LYS A 174 23.89 -41.42 -17.48
CA LYS A 174 23.79 -42.03 -18.81
C LYS A 174 25.08 -41.90 -19.62
N LEU A 175 25.76 -40.75 -19.52
CA LEU A 175 27.03 -40.51 -20.20
C LEU A 175 28.14 -41.42 -19.64
N GLN A 176 28.23 -41.56 -18.31
CA GLN A 176 29.19 -42.47 -17.68
C GLN A 176 28.94 -43.94 -18.01
N ALA A 177 27.69 -44.33 -18.27
CA ALA A 177 27.33 -45.67 -18.69
C ALA A 177 27.63 -45.98 -20.17
N GLN A 178 28.06 -45.00 -20.98
CA GLN A 178 28.42 -45.23 -22.38
C GLN A 178 29.71 -46.06 -22.48
N PRO A 179 29.75 -47.09 -23.33
CA PRO A 179 30.98 -47.84 -23.58
C PRO A 179 32.03 -46.97 -24.27
N PRO A 180 33.34 -47.28 -24.13
CA PRO A 180 34.39 -46.56 -24.82
C PRO A 180 34.16 -46.58 -26.34
N ILE A 181 34.31 -45.44 -26.99
CA ILE A 181 34.25 -45.37 -28.46
C ILE A 181 35.46 -46.14 -29.00
N GLU A 182 35.25 -47.34 -29.54
CA GLU A 182 36.23 -48.01 -30.40
C GLU A 182 36.36 -47.20 -31.69
N VAL A 183 37.17 -46.14 -31.67
CA VAL A 183 37.68 -45.58 -32.92
C VAL A 183 38.69 -46.60 -33.44
N ARG A 184 38.26 -47.52 -34.31
CA ARG A 184 39.18 -48.32 -35.13
C ARG A 184 39.69 -47.42 -36.26
N PRO A 185 40.93 -46.90 -36.22
CA PRO A 185 41.41 -45.98 -37.24
C PRO A 185 41.72 -46.67 -38.59
N LYS A 186 41.41 -47.97 -38.75
CA LYS A 186 41.96 -48.80 -39.84
C LYS A 186 40.96 -49.34 -40.86
N GLU A 187 39.64 -49.22 -40.65
CA GLU A 187 38.68 -49.82 -41.58
C GLU A 187 38.15 -48.83 -42.65
N HIS A 188 38.42 -47.53 -42.52
CA HIS A 188 38.03 -46.52 -43.53
C HIS A 188 39.01 -46.36 -44.72
N PHE A 189 40.16 -47.06 -44.72
CA PHE A 189 41.11 -47.04 -45.84
C PHE A 189 40.99 -48.26 -46.78
N GLU A 190 40.17 -49.23 -46.42
CA GLU A 190 39.94 -50.44 -47.23
C GLU A 190 39.28 -50.15 -48.61
N PRO A 191 38.35 -49.18 -48.78
CA PRO A 191 37.74 -48.94 -50.09
C PRO A 191 38.73 -48.47 -51.15
N THR A 192 39.82 -47.80 -50.75
CA THR A 192 40.82 -47.22 -51.67
C THR A 192 41.90 -48.24 -52.01
N ARG A 193 42.28 -49.10 -51.05
CA ARG A 193 43.33 -50.11 -51.23
C ARG A 193 42.88 -51.28 -52.12
N VAL A 194 41.60 -51.62 -52.09
CA VAL A 194 41.03 -52.68 -52.93
C VAL A 194 40.90 -52.23 -54.40
N ARG A 195 40.82 -50.91 -54.68
CA ARG A 195 40.79 -50.37 -56.05
C ARG A 195 42.16 -50.33 -56.73
N GLU A 196 43.25 -50.21 -55.97
CA GLU A 196 44.62 -50.31 -56.53
C GLU A 196 45.05 -51.76 -56.76
N ASN A 197 44.63 -52.69 -55.89
CA ASN A 197 45.05 -54.09 -55.95
C ASN A 197 44.22 -54.97 -56.91
N ASN A 198 43.07 -54.49 -57.41
CA ASN A 198 42.19 -55.23 -58.33
C ASN A 198 42.15 -54.62 -59.75
N LYS A 199 43.22 -53.99 -60.23
CA LYS A 199 43.36 -53.76 -61.68
C LYS A 199 43.87 -55.04 -62.34
N PRO A 200 43.09 -55.68 -63.24
CA PRO A 200 43.63 -56.72 -64.09
C PRO A 200 44.56 -56.10 -65.13
N ASP A 201 45.78 -56.65 -65.24
CA ASP A 201 46.68 -56.46 -66.38
C ASP A 201 46.09 -57.20 -67.58
N ASP A 202 45.03 -56.66 -68.17
CA ASP A 202 44.57 -57.00 -69.51
C ASP A 202 45.05 -55.90 -70.47
N PHE A 203 46.21 -56.14 -71.07
CA PHE A 203 46.59 -55.56 -72.36
C PHE A 203 46.17 -56.53 -73.47
N PRO A 204 45.56 -56.06 -74.56
CA PRO A 204 45.90 -56.53 -75.89
C PRO A 204 47.14 -55.79 -76.43
#